data_AF-A0A1G9IHJ9-F1
#
_entry.id   AF-A0A1G9IHJ9-F1
#
_cell.length_a   1.000
_cell.length_b   1.000
_cell.length_c   1.000
_cell.angle_alpha   90.00
_cell.angle_beta   90.00
_cell.angle_gamma   90.00
#
_symmetry.space_group_name_H-M   'P 1'
#
loop_
_entity.id
_entity.type
_entity.pdbx_description
1 polymer ?
#
loop_
_entity_poly.entity_id
_entity_poly.type
_entity_poly.pdbx_seq_one_letter_code
_entity_poly.pdbx_strand_id
1 'polypeptide(L)' 'MKCPYCGIDYNSNISFDAHIQNCFYRDNPIKKQENKVEETPAYEAMKYKELKGLAKSKGINTNKMKKEDLIQAIKELEG' A
#
# COMPACT_ATOMS: atom_id res chain seq x y z
N MET A 1 -11.71 -15.08 -5.86
CA MET A 1 -11.11 -15.32 -7.19
C MET A 1 -10.96 -13.99 -7.87
N LYS A 2 -9.81 -13.70 -8.50
CA LYS A 2 -9.53 -12.36 -9.02
C LYS A 2 -9.34 -12.37 -10.53
N CYS A 3 -10.01 -11.48 -11.23
CA CYS A 3 -9.87 -11.39 -12.69
C CYS A 3 -8.44 -10.93 -13.05
N PRO A 4 -7.71 -11.65 -13.91
CA PRO A 4 -6.32 -11.33 -14.23
C PRO A 4 -6.16 -10.07 -15.09
N TYR A 5 -7.25 -9.61 -15.73
CA TYR A 5 -7.28 -8.47 -16.63
C TYR A 5 -7.65 -7.16 -15.94
N CYS A 6 -8.70 -7.17 -15.11
CA CYS A 6 -9.24 -5.97 -14.47
C CYS A 6 -8.95 -5.88 -12.96
N GLY A 7 -8.54 -6.99 -12.33
CA GLY A 7 -8.24 -7.03 -10.91
C GLY A 7 -9.46 -6.96 -9.98
N ILE A 8 -10.69 -7.18 -10.48
CA ILE A 8 -11.88 -7.28 -9.63
C ILE A 8 -11.92 -8.64 -8.93
N ASP A 9 -12.27 -8.63 -7.65
CA ASP A 9 -12.46 -9.81 -6.81
C ASP A 9 -13.91 -10.32 -6.86
N TYR A 10 -14.05 -11.63 -7.05
CA TYR A 10 -15.31 -12.36 -7.15
C TYR A 10 -15.39 -13.43 -6.07
N ASN A 11 -16.56 -13.57 -5.43
CA ASN A 11 -16.80 -14.61 -4.42
C ASN A 11 -17.29 -15.95 -5.00
N SER A 12 -17.81 -15.95 -6.24
CA SER A 12 -18.46 -17.11 -6.86
C SER A 12 -17.86 -17.42 -8.22
N ASN A 13 -17.69 -18.72 -8.52
CA ASN A 13 -17.10 -19.21 -9.76
C ASN A 13 -17.93 -18.80 -10.98
N ILE A 14 -19.27 -18.82 -10.85
CA ILE A 14 -20.19 -18.51 -11.96
C ILE A 14 -20.03 -17.06 -12.41
N SER A 15 -20.01 -16.13 -11.45
CA SER A 15 -19.84 -14.70 -11.73
C SER A 15 -18.43 -14.38 -12.23
N PHE A 16 -17.42 -15.11 -11.74
CA PHE A 16 -16.04 -14.98 -12.19
C PHE A 16 -15.85 -15.42 -13.64
N ASP A 17 -16.38 -16.59 -14.00
CA ASP A 17 -16.26 -17.16 -15.35
C ASP A 17 -16.99 -16.30 -16.39
N ALA A 18 -18.25 -15.93 -16.10
CA ALA A 18 -19.02 -15.03 -16.96
C ALA A 18 -18.32 -13.67 -17.16
N HIS A 19 -17.69 -13.15 -16.12
CA HIS A 19 -16.92 -11.92 -16.22
C HIS A 19 -15.65 -12.09 -17.07
N ILE A 20 -14.85 -13.14 -16.85
CA ILE A 20 -13.60 -13.36 -17.61
C ILE A 20 -13.86 -13.45 -19.11
N GLN A 21 -14.93 -14.14 -19.51
CA GLN A 21 -15.28 -14.27 -20.92
C GLN A 21 -15.64 -12.93 -21.56
N ASN A 22 -16.28 -12.03 -20.80
CA ASN A 22 -16.78 -10.73 -21.25
C ASN A 22 -15.96 -9.55 -20.70
N CYS A 23 -14.75 -9.80 -20.20
CA CYS A 23 -14.00 -8.76 -19.52
C CYS A 23 -13.53 -7.73 -20.56
N PHE A 24 -13.99 -6.49 -20.45
CA PHE A 24 -13.60 -5.40 -21.34
C PHE A 24 -12.07 -5.21 -21.45
N TYR A 25 -11.36 -5.56 -20.37
CA TYR A 25 -9.90 -5.44 -20.28
C TYR A 25 -9.14 -6.69 -20.78
N ARG A 26 -9.85 -7.72 -21.28
CA ARG A 26 -9.26 -8.90 -21.93
C ARG A 26 -8.59 -8.52 -23.25
N ASP A 27 -9.28 -7.73 -24.06
CA ASP A 27 -8.80 -7.24 -25.37
C ASP A 27 -8.03 -5.92 -25.25
N ASN A 28 -8.17 -5.22 -24.12
CA ASN A 28 -7.43 -4.00 -23.80
C ASN A 28 -6.82 -4.08 -22.39
N PRO A 29 -5.71 -4.80 -22.22
CA PRO A 29 -5.13 -5.02 -20.90
C PRO A 29 -4.75 -3.68 -20.27
N ILE A 30 -5.39 -3.35 -19.15
CA ILE A 30 -4.90 -2.28 -18.29
C ILE A 30 -3.50 -2.71 -17.87
N LYS A 31 -2.48 -1.90 -18.16
CA LYS A 31 -1.16 -2.08 -17.56
C LYS A 31 -1.40 -2.17 -16.05
N LYS A 32 -1.21 -3.36 -15.48
CA LYS A 32 -1.35 -3.61 -14.05
C LYS A 32 -0.60 -2.50 -13.33
N GLN A 33 -1.31 -1.57 -12.69
CA GLN A 33 -0.74 -0.87 -11.57
C GLN A 33 -0.60 -1.93 -10.49
N GLU A 34 0.55 -2.58 -10.54
CA GLU A 34 1.17 -3.33 -9.48
C GLU A 34 1.24 -2.45 -8.23
N ASN A 35 0.10 -2.28 -7.55
CA ASN A 35 0.07 -1.90 -6.15
C ASN A 35 0.54 -3.11 -5.35
N LYS A 36 1.84 -3.39 -5.47
CA LYS A 36 2.61 -4.12 -4.49
C LYS A 36 2.82 -3.16 -3.32
N VAL A 37 1.83 -3.02 -2.46
CA VAL A 37 2.08 -2.51 -1.11
C VAL A 37 2.08 -3.72 -0.19
N GLU A 38 3.18 -4.44 -0.31
CA GLU A 38 3.67 -5.37 0.70
C GLU A 38 3.75 -4.59 2.02
N GLU A 39 3.27 -5.22 3.09
CA GLU A 39 2.99 -4.69 4.42
C GLU A 39 4.27 -4.29 5.17
N THR A 40 4.94 -3.26 4.66
CA THR A 40 5.94 -2.50 5.41
C THR A 40 5.47 -1.05 5.43
N PRO A 41 5.37 -0.40 6.61
CA PRO A 41 5.21 1.03 6.63
C PRO A 41 6.47 1.62 5.97
N ALA A 42 6.36 1.98 4.70
CA ALA A 42 7.36 2.74 3.99
C ALA A 42 7.39 4.14 4.63
N TYR A 43 8.01 4.25 5.79
CA TYR A 43 8.21 5.52 6.50
C TYR A 43 8.90 6.54 5.58
N GLU A 44 9.69 6.07 4.62
CA GLU A 44 10.32 6.86 3.55
C GLU A 44 9.28 7.51 2.61
N ALA A 45 8.17 6.83 2.32
CA ALA A 45 7.05 7.34 1.53
C ALA A 45 6.07 8.20 2.35
N MET A 46 6.11 8.12 3.69
CA MET A 46 5.27 8.96 4.55
C MET A 46 5.71 10.43 4.52
N LYS A 47 4.73 11.33 4.66
CA LYS A 47 4.99 12.77 4.79
C LYS A 47 5.64 13.06 6.15
N TYR A 48 6.49 14.08 6.20
CA TYR A 48 7.14 14.53 7.44
C TYR A 48 6.14 14.78 8.58
N LYS A 49 4.96 15.33 8.28
CA LYS A 49 3.90 15.57 9.27
C LYS A 49 3.38 14.27 9.90
N GLU A 50 3.18 13.25 9.09
CA GLU A 50 2.71 11.92 9.54
C GLU A 50 3.79 11.24 10.38
N LEU A 51 5.04 11.24 9.91
CA LEU A 51 6.20 10.73 10.66
C LEU A 51 6.36 11.44 12.00
N LYS A 52 6.22 12.77 12.02
CA LYS A 52 6.32 13.56 13.24
C LYS A 52 5.18 13.25 14.22
N GLY A 53 3.97 13.02 13.72
CA GLY A 53 2.82 12.59 14.52
C GLY A 53 3.05 11.22 15.12
N LEU A 54 3.49 10.26 14.30
CA LEU A 54 3.77 8.88 14.73
C LEU A 54 4.89 8.83 15.77
N ALA A 55 6.00 9.54 15.52
CA ALA A 55 7.11 9.67 16.44
C ALA A 55 6.67 10.27 17.79
N LYS A 56 5.88 11.35 17.79
CA LYS A 56 5.33 11.92 19.02
C LYS A 56 4.41 10.95 19.77
N SER A 57 3.55 10.22 19.07
CA SER A 57 2.68 9.22 19.68
C SER A 57 3.45 8.06 20.31
N LYS A 58 4.64 7.75 19.78
CA LYS A 58 5.58 6.77 20.36
C LYS A 58 6.50 7.35 21.45
N GLY A 59 6.32 8.62 21.83
CA GLY A 59 7.13 9.26 22.88
C GLY A 59 8.48 9.82 22.39
N ILE A 60 8.72 9.87 21.07
CA ILE A 60 9.96 10.40 20.50
C ILE A 60 9.93 11.92 20.48
N ASN A 61 11.00 12.56 20.98
CA ASN A 61 11.14 14.01 20.91
C ASN A 61 11.53 14.46 19.49
N THR A 62 10.53 14.86 18.73
CA THR A 62 10.70 15.32 17.33
C THR A 62 11.27 16.73 17.18
N ASN A 63 11.69 17.39 18.25
CA ASN A 63 12.21 18.75 18.19
C ASN A 63 13.59 18.77 17.51
N LYS A 64 13.74 19.59 16.46
CA LYS A 64 14.93 19.66 15.58
C LYS A 64 15.30 18.37 14.82
N MET A 65 14.46 17.34 14.82
CA MET A 65 14.69 16.13 14.01
C MET A 65 14.33 16.33 12.54
N LYS A 66 15.22 15.85 11.67
CA LYS A 66 14.99 15.76 10.22
C LYS A 66 14.14 14.54 9.89
N LYS A 67 13.63 14.46 8.66
CA LYS A 67 12.77 13.34 8.22
C LYS A 67 13.46 11.99 8.42
N GLU A 68 14.74 11.89 8.08
CA GLU A 68 15.55 10.67 8.19
C GLU A 68 15.71 10.23 9.65
N ASP A 69 16.04 11.17 10.55
CA ASP A 69 16.10 10.95 12.00
C ASP A 69 14.78 10.40 12.56
N LEU A 70 13.64 10.97 12.14
CA LEU A 70 12.33 10.50 12.57
C LEU A 70 12.06 9.07 12.09
N ILE A 71 12.38 8.77 10.82
CA ILE A 71 12.22 7.43 10.25
C ILE A 71 13.05 6.42 11.03
N GLN A 72 14.31 6.74 11.32
CA GLN A 72 15.20 5.84 12.05
C GLN A 72 14.70 5.61 13.48
N ALA A 73 14.36 6.68 14.21
CA ALA A 73 13.88 6.57 15.59
C ALA A 73 12.56 5.76 15.68
N ILE A 74 11.68 5.88 14.69
CA ILE A 74 10.47 5.07 14.61
C ILE A 74 10.81 3.59 14.33
N LYS A 75 11.71 3.32 13.38
CA LYS A 75 12.16 1.94 13.05
C LYS A 75 12.84 1.27 14.25
N GLU A 76 13.65 2.00 15.01
CA GLU A 76 14.32 1.48 16.21
C GLU A 76 13.34 1.12 17.34
N LEU A 77 12.20 1.80 17.43
CA LEU A 77 11.16 1.50 18.43
C LEU A 77 10.22 0.37 18.02
N GLU A 78 10.05 0.13 16.72
CA GLU A 78 9.19 -0.91 16.16
C GLU A 78 9.94 -2.23 15.87
N GLY A 79 11.24 -2.27 16.21
CA GLY A 79 12.19 -3.33 15.87
C GLY A 79 11.72 -4.75 16.14
#